data_AF-A0A0L0F9G3-F1
#
_entry.id   AF-A0A0L0F9G3-F1
#
_cell.length_a   1.000
_cell.length_b   1.000
_cell.length_c   1.000
_cell.angle_alpha   90.00
_cell.angle_beta   90.00
_cell.angle_gamma   90.00
#
_symmetry.space_group_name_H-M   'P 1'
#
loop_
_entity.id
_entity.type
_entity.pdbx_description
1 polymer ?
#
loop_
_entity_poly.entity_id
_entity_poly.type
_entity_poly.pdbx_seq_one_letter_code
_entity_poly.pdbx_strand_id
1 'polypeptide(L)'
;MLSNFVKLRGLSVPARSAPCVVQACRSIMTDSLSQLTEDQVALRDSVHKFAKEELAPYANEIDRTNNFDQLRPFWKKLGDMGLLGITAPEEYG
;
A
#
# COMPACT_ATOMS: atom_id res chain seq x y z
N MET A 1 44.46 27.72 -16.54
CA MET A 1 44.88 27.93 -15.15
C MET A 1 43.65 27.96 -14.26
N LEU A 2 43.62 27.07 -13.27
CA LEU A 2 43.05 27.23 -11.92
C LEU A 2 41.58 27.70 -11.85
N SER A 3 40.58 26.82 -11.72
CA SER A 3 40.24 25.94 -10.58
C SER A 3 39.68 26.68 -9.36
N ASN A 4 38.55 26.15 -8.87
CA ASN A 4 38.02 26.20 -7.49
C ASN A 4 37.10 27.42 -7.19
N PHE A 5 35.97 27.34 -6.48
CA PHE A 5 35.50 26.35 -5.52
C PHE A 5 34.02 26.66 -5.21
N VAL A 6 33.04 25.96 -5.79
CA VAL A 6 31.65 25.99 -5.28
C VAL A 6 31.17 24.58 -5.05
N LYS A 7 31.51 24.11 -3.85
CA LYS A 7 30.74 23.21 -2.99
C LYS A 7 29.97 22.09 -3.69
N LEU A 8 30.67 20.97 -3.82
CA LEU A 8 30.14 19.65 -4.10
C LEU A 8 29.23 19.13 -2.96
N ARG A 9 28.23 18.34 -3.39
CA ARG A 9 27.54 17.21 -2.74
C ARG A 9 26.33 17.49 -1.85
N GLY A 10 25.20 16.92 -2.32
CA GLY A 10 24.03 16.58 -1.53
C GLY A 10 22.96 15.86 -2.35
N LEU A 11 23.35 14.85 -3.14
CA LEU A 11 22.57 13.75 -3.70
C LEU A 11 21.03 13.91 -3.59
N SER A 12 20.33 14.35 -4.64
CA SER A 12 19.62 13.41 -5.53
C SER A 12 19.21 12.15 -4.79
N VAL A 13 18.06 12.18 -4.08
CA VAL A 13 17.48 11.00 -3.45
C VAL A 13 17.34 9.92 -4.52
N PRO A 14 18.10 8.81 -4.41
CA PRO A 14 18.10 7.82 -5.45
C PRO A 14 16.79 7.05 -5.40
N ALA A 15 16.28 6.73 -6.59
CA ALA A 15 15.34 5.67 -6.79
C ALA A 15 15.81 4.39 -6.08
N ARG A 16 14.88 3.72 -5.37
CA ARG A 16 14.96 2.33 -4.89
C ARG A 16 16.22 1.95 -4.09
N SER A 17 16.18 2.07 -2.76
CA SER A 17 16.85 1.12 -1.86
C SER A 17 16.48 1.34 -0.39
N ALA A 18 15.27 0.96 -0.02
CA ALA A 18 15.10 0.33 1.27
C ALA A 18 14.61 -1.09 0.98
N PRO A 19 15.41 -2.16 1.13
CA PRO A 19 14.83 -3.35 1.70
C PRO A 19 14.48 -2.93 3.13
N CYS A 20 13.28 -2.37 3.30
CA CYS A 20 12.67 -2.37 4.61
C CYS A 20 12.69 -3.84 5.02
N VAL A 21 13.46 -4.17 6.06
CA VAL A 21 13.59 -5.49 6.66
C VAL A 21 12.23 -6.13 7.01
N VAL A 22 11.14 -5.37 6.88
CA VAL A 22 9.75 -5.82 6.98
C VAL A 22 9.28 -6.65 5.77
N GLN A 23 9.84 -6.45 4.57
CA GLN A 23 9.29 -7.09 3.35
C GLN A 23 9.63 -8.59 3.26
N ALA A 24 10.76 -9.03 3.79
CA ALA A 24 11.22 -10.42 3.68
C ALA A 24 10.67 -11.36 4.79
N CYS A 25 10.21 -10.83 5.92
CA CYS A 25 9.69 -11.65 7.03
C CYS A 25 8.20 -11.97 6.94
N ARG A 26 7.43 -11.31 6.06
CA ARG A 26 5.96 -11.36 6.16
C ARG A 26 5.32 -12.63 5.57
N SER A 27 5.94 -13.23 4.56
CA SER A 27 5.28 -14.27 3.74
C SER A 27 5.45 -15.71 4.24
N ILE A 28 6.37 -16.01 5.15
CA ILE A 28 6.64 -17.41 5.55
C ILE A 28 5.88 -17.84 6.82
N MET A 29 5.33 -16.93 7.63
CA MET A 29 4.78 -17.29 8.95
C MET A 29 3.34 -16.87 9.27
N THR A 30 2.62 -16.15 8.41
CA THR A 30 1.28 -15.62 8.81
C THR A 30 0.11 -16.58 8.58
N ASP A 31 0.23 -17.56 7.69
CA ASP A 31 -0.87 -18.45 7.33
C ASP A 31 -1.06 -19.61 8.33
N SER A 32 0.03 -20.31 8.66
CA SER A 32 0.01 -21.43 9.62
C SER A 32 -0.32 -21.01 11.06
N LEU A 33 -0.14 -19.72 11.41
CA LEU A 33 -0.43 -19.17 12.74
C LEU A 33 -1.87 -18.69 12.90
N SER A 34 -2.58 -18.41 11.80
CA SER A 34 -3.92 -17.81 11.82
C SER A 34 -5.07 -18.80 11.51
N GLN A 35 -4.76 -20.06 11.17
CA GLN A 35 -5.74 -21.10 10.82
C GLN A 35 -6.89 -20.57 9.95
N LEU A 36 -6.56 -19.82 8.91
CA LEU A 36 -7.56 -19.29 7.98
C LEU A 36 -8.03 -20.39 7.04
N THR A 37 -9.31 -20.35 6.68
CA THR A 37 -9.85 -21.16 5.57
C THR A 37 -9.28 -20.67 4.24
N GLU A 38 -9.26 -21.52 3.21
CA GLU A 38 -8.78 -21.15 1.85
C GLU A 38 -9.46 -19.89 1.29
N ASP A 39 -10.77 -19.74 1.49
CA ASP A 39 -11.53 -18.57 1.05
C ASP A 39 -11.08 -17.27 1.75
N GLN A 40 -10.76 -17.34 3.05
CA GLN A 40 -10.26 -16.21 3.82
C GLN A 40 -8.84 -15.82 3.39
N VAL A 41 -8.02 -16.80 3.03
CA VAL A 41 -6.69 -16.58 2.45
C VAL A 41 -6.80 -15.88 1.10
N ALA A 42 -7.69 -16.35 0.23
CA ALA A 42 -7.94 -15.73 -1.07
C ALA A 42 -8.46 -14.29 -0.95
N LEU A 43 -9.37 -14.03 0.00
CA LEU A 43 -9.86 -12.69 0.33
C LEU A 43 -8.72 -11.78 0.79
N ARG A 44 -7.91 -12.24 1.75
CA ARG A 44 -6.75 -11.48 2.28
C ARG A 44 -5.80 -11.09 1.16
N ASP A 45 -5.45 -12.03 0.30
CA ASP A 45 -4.46 -11.81 -0.76
C ASP A 45 -5.00 -10.84 -1.82
N SER A 46 -6.29 -10.91 -2.12
CA SER A 46 -6.98 -9.98 -3.03
C SER A 46 -6.99 -8.55 -2.48
N VAL A 47 -7.34 -8.37 -1.20
CA VAL A 47 -7.32 -7.05 -0.51
C VAL A 47 -5.88 -6.51 -0.43
N HIS A 48 -4.91 -7.38 -0.13
CA HIS A 48 -3.51 -6.98 -0.04
C HIS A 48 -2.97 -6.48 -1.37
N LYS A 49 -3.31 -7.14 -2.47
CA LYS A 49 -2.94 -6.72 -3.83
C LYS A 49 -3.54 -5.36 -4.16
N PHE A 50 -4.85 -5.18 -3.93
CA PHE A 50 -5.54 -3.91 -4.17
C PHE A 50 -4.89 -2.75 -3.40
N ALA A 51 -4.65 -2.91 -2.10
CA ALA A 51 -4.02 -1.86 -1.29
C ALA A 51 -2.61 -1.50 -1.78
N LYS A 52 -1.84 -2.48 -2.27
CA LYS A 52 -0.50 -2.23 -2.79
C LYS A 52 -0.52 -1.48 -4.13
N GLU A 53 -1.48 -1.76 -4.99
CA GLU A 53 -1.58 -1.13 -6.32
C GLU A 53 -2.18 0.28 -6.23
N GLU A 54 -3.24 0.44 -5.43
CA GLU A 54 -4.05 1.66 -5.44
C GLU A 54 -3.72 2.63 -4.29
N LEU A 55 -3.30 2.14 -3.12
CA LEU A 55 -3.04 3.01 -1.96
C LEU A 55 -1.55 3.34 -1.77
N ALA A 56 -0.65 2.37 -1.98
CA ALA A 56 0.79 2.54 -1.76
C ALA A 56 1.44 3.74 -2.47
N PRO A 57 1.11 4.11 -3.73
CA PRO A 57 1.74 5.25 -4.39
C PRO A 57 1.33 6.60 -3.79
N TYR A 58 0.13 6.71 -3.23
CA TYR A 58 -0.40 7.96 -2.67
C TYR A 58 -0.17 8.10 -1.16
N ALA A 59 0.14 7.01 -0.46
CA ALA A 59 0.25 6.98 1.00
C ALA A 59 1.19 8.06 1.58
N ASN A 60 2.36 8.27 0.98
CA ASN A 60 3.32 9.29 1.45
C ASN A 60 2.79 10.72 1.29
N GLU A 61 2.04 10.99 0.22
CA GLU A 61 1.48 12.33 -0.03
C GLU A 61 0.29 12.61 0.88
N ILE A 62 -0.55 11.61 1.11
CA ILE A 62 -1.69 11.68 2.03
C ILE A 62 -1.20 11.99 3.45
N ASP A 63 -0.15 11.29 3.92
CA ASP A 63 0.44 11.54 5.24
C ASP A 63 1.01 12.96 5.36
N ARG A 64 1.75 13.42 4.34
CA ARG A 64 2.37 14.75 4.33
C ARG A 64 1.36 15.91 4.29
N THR A 65 0.29 15.75 3.52
CA THR A 65 -0.72 16.81 3.32
C THR A 65 -1.89 16.71 4.29
N ASN A 66 -1.98 15.60 5.02
CA ASN A 66 -3.13 15.23 5.85
C ASN A 66 -4.47 15.35 5.11
N ASN A 67 -4.44 15.12 3.79
CA ASN A 67 -5.61 15.23 2.93
C ASN A 67 -5.58 14.14 1.88
N PHE A 68 -6.77 13.62 1.53
CA PHE A 68 -6.91 12.55 0.55
C PHE A 68 -7.88 12.97 -0.56
N ASP A 69 -7.35 13.65 -1.57
CA ASP A 69 -8.13 14.19 -2.68
C ASP A 69 -8.82 13.10 -3.52
N GLN A 70 -8.25 11.90 -3.57
CA GLN A 70 -8.77 10.76 -4.33
C GLN A 70 -9.63 9.80 -3.48
N LEU A 71 -10.08 10.21 -2.30
CA LEU A 71 -10.91 9.37 -1.42
C LEU A 71 -12.18 8.86 -2.12
N ARG A 72 -12.88 9.72 -2.86
CA ARG A 72 -14.14 9.36 -3.55
C ARG A 72 -13.94 8.27 -4.62
N PRO A 73 -13.03 8.40 -5.60
CA PRO A 73 -12.82 7.35 -6.59
C PRO A 73 -12.25 6.08 -5.95
N PHE A 74 -11.42 6.18 -4.90
CA PHE A 74 -10.90 5.02 -4.17
C PHE A 74 -12.03 4.24 -3.47
N TRP A 75 -12.98 4.95 -2.85
CA TRP A 75 -14.17 4.34 -2.22
C TRP A 75 -15.08 3.64 -3.23
N LYS A 76 -15.23 4.18 -4.44
CA LYS A 76 -15.98 3.48 -5.50
C LYS A 76 -15.33 2.15 -5.86
N LYS A 77 -14.00 2.14 -6.08
CA LYS A 77 -13.26 0.90 -6.39
C LYS A 77 -13.39 -0.15 -5.29
N LEU A 78 -13.38 0.26 -4.02
CA LEU A 78 -13.63 -0.65 -2.88
C LEU A 78 -15.06 -1.19 -2.86
N GLY A 79 -16.04 -0.36 -3.21
CA GLY A 79 -17.43 -0.77 -3.36
C GLY A 79 -17.63 -1.78 -4.50
N ASP A 80 -16.97 -1.55 -5.64
CA ASP A 80 -17.02 -2.47 -6.80
C ASP A 80 -16.43 -3.85 -6.47
N MET A 81 -15.51 -3.92 -5.50
CA MET A 81 -14.96 -5.17 -4.97
C MET A 81 -15.82 -5.80 -3.86
N GLY A 82 -16.90 -5.17 -3.42
CA GLY A 82 -17.77 -5.66 -2.33
C GLY A 82 -17.17 -5.55 -0.93
N LEU A 83 -16.08 -4.80 -0.75
CA LEU A 83 -15.37 -4.73 0.53
C LEU A 83 -16.06 -3.82 1.55
N LEU A 84 -16.94 -2.92 1.10
CA LEU A 84 -17.68 -2.01 1.98
C LEU A 84 -18.90 -2.68 2.65
N GLY A 85 -19.44 -3.73 2.03
CA GLY A 85 -20.68 -4.40 2.43
C GLY A 85 -20.51 -5.80 3.00
N ILE A 86 -19.30 -6.22 3.40
CA ILE A 86 -19.02 -7.62 3.78
C ILE A 86 -19.90 -8.17 4.92
N THR A 87 -20.45 -7.32 5.78
CA THR A 87 -21.39 -7.69 6.85
C THR A 87 -22.81 -7.16 6.63
N ALA A 88 -23.07 -6.50 5.50
CA ALA A 88 -24.39 -6.02 5.15
C ALA A 88 -25.21 -7.15 4.52
N PRO A 89 -26.53 -7.22 4.78
CA PRO A 89 -27.41 -8.09 4.04
C PRO A 89 -27.38 -7.77 2.53
N GLU A 90 -27.36 -8.79 1.67
CA GLU A 90 -27.31 -8.64 0.21
C GLU A 90 -28.48 -7.82 -0.38
N GLU A 91 -29.61 -7.74 0.34
CA GLU A 91 -30.76 -6.91 -0.05
C GLU A 91 -30.43 -5.41 -0.13
N TYR A 92 -29.29 -4.97 0.44
CA TYR A 92 -28.84 -3.58 0.42
C TYR A 92 -27.59 -3.33 -0.45
N GLY A 93 -27.00 -4.36 -1.08
CA GLY A 93 -25.86 -4.24 -1.99
C GLY A 93 -24.56 -4.82 -1.46
#